data_AF-A0A838W4W8-F1
#
_entry.id   AF-A0A838W4W8-F1
#
_cell.length_a   1.000
_cell.length_b   1.000
_cell.length_c   1.000
_cell.angle_alpha   90.00
_cell.angle_beta   90.00
_cell.angle_gamma   90.00
#
_symmetry.space_group_name_H-M   'P 1'
#
loop_
_entity.id
_entity.type
_entity.pdbx_description
1 polymer ?
#
loop_
_entity_poly.entity_id
_entity_poly.type
_entity_poly.pdbx_seq_one_letter_code
_entity_poly.pdbx_strand_id
1 'polypeptide(L)'
;MSAIPFPDLPDHSLLWVFASPRPLDGAEAGALLTRVDRFIDSWLAHGREVRGGRELRYDRFLLVAADEAATGVSGCSIDSLFHT
;
A
#
# COMPACT_ATOMS: atom_id res chain seq x y z
N MET A 1 -1.08 14.55 -4.20
CA MET A 1 -1.90 13.53 -3.53
C MET A 1 -1.62 12.23 -4.24
N SER A 2 -0.93 11.34 -3.54
CA SER A 2 -0.36 10.11 -4.11
C SER A 2 -1.31 8.92 -3.98
N ALA A 3 -2.23 8.98 -3.00
CA ALA A 3 -3.25 7.96 -2.80
C ALA A 3 -4.31 7.96 -3.91
N ILE A 4 -4.59 6.78 -4.45
CA ILE A 4 -5.60 6.51 -5.48
C ILE A 4 -6.49 5.37 -4.98
N PRO A 5 -7.82 5.38 -5.25
CA PRO A 5 -8.66 4.22 -4.98
C PRO A 5 -8.08 2.96 -5.62
N PHE A 6 -8.01 1.87 -4.85
CA PHE A 6 -7.39 0.62 -5.30
C PHE A 6 -7.95 0.09 -6.64
N PRO A 7 -9.26 0.14 -6.92
CA PRO A 7 -9.81 -0.31 -8.21
C PRO A 7 -9.41 0.55 -9.42
N ASP A 8 -8.93 1.77 -9.18
CA ASP A 8 -8.55 2.71 -10.23
C ASP A 8 -7.06 2.61 -10.57
N LEU A 9 -6.31 1.73 -9.90
CA LEU A 9 -4.90 1.49 -10.19
C LEU A 9 -4.75 0.75 -11.54
N PRO A 10 -3.75 1.10 -12.36
CA PRO A 10 -3.48 0.40 -13.62
C PRO A 10 -3.16 -1.09 -13.42
N ASP A 11 -3.48 -1.92 -14.42
CA ASP A 11 -3.21 -3.38 -14.39
C ASP A 11 -1.72 -3.74 -14.28
N HIS A 12 -0.82 -2.85 -14.66
CA HIS A 12 0.63 -3.04 -14.53
C HIS A 12 1.17 -2.67 -13.15
N SER A 13 0.31 -2.27 -12.21
CA SER A 13 0.74 -1.91 -10.86
C SER A 13 1.39 -3.10 -10.17
N LEU A 14 2.46 -2.84 -9.43
CA LEU A 14 3.01 -3.83 -8.52
C LEU A 14 2.04 -4.01 -7.36
N LEU A 15 1.84 -5.26 -6.93
CA LEU A 15 0.94 -5.63 -5.85
C LEU A 15 1.69 -6.40 -4.76
N TRP A 16 1.61 -5.91 -3.53
CA TRP A 16 2.03 -6.61 -2.33
C TRP A 16 0.80 -7.08 -1.56
N VAL A 17 0.82 -8.34 -1.13
CA VAL A 17 -0.26 -8.94 -0.34
C VAL A 17 0.30 -9.42 0.99
N PHE A 18 -0.20 -8.83 2.07
CA PHE A 18 0.15 -9.20 3.43
C PHE A 18 -1.04 -9.93 4.07
N ALA A 19 -0.78 -11.12 4.60
CA ALA A 19 -1.81 -11.96 5.21
C ALA A 19 -1.67 -11.98 6.74
N SER A 20 -2.78 -11.75 7.43
CA SER A 20 -2.89 -11.97 8.87
C SER A 20 -3.29 -13.43 9.17
N PRO A 21 -2.69 -14.08 10.20
CA PRO A 21 -3.04 -15.45 10.58
C PRO A 21 -4.49 -15.59 11.07
N ARG A 22 -5.10 -14.50 11.56
CA ARG A 22 -6.51 -14.43 12.02
C ARG A 22 -7.22 -13.21 11.38
N PRO A 23 -8.57 -13.15 11.37
CA PRO A 23 -9.25 -11.94 10.96
C PRO A 23 -8.89 -10.82 11.94
N LEU A 24 -8.77 -9.62 11.39
CA LEU A 24 -8.66 -8.38 12.15
C LEU A 24 -10.06 -7.95 12.55
N ASP A 25 -10.22 -7.50 13.80
CA ASP A 25 -11.45 -6.81 14.17
C ASP A 25 -11.49 -5.39 13.59
N GLY A 26 -12.62 -4.69 13.75
CA GLY A 26 -12.79 -3.35 13.20
C GLY A 26 -11.81 -2.30 13.75
N ALA A 27 -11.39 -2.44 15.01
CA ALA A 27 -10.42 -1.53 15.62
C ALA A 27 -9.01 -1.79 15.09
N GLU A 28 -8.62 -3.06 14.98
CA GLU A 28 -7.35 -3.50 14.41
C GLU A 28 -7.23 -3.11 12.93
N ALA A 29 -8.28 -3.38 12.15
CA ALA A 29 -8.36 -3.00 10.75
C ALA A 29 -8.28 -1.48 10.57
N GLY A 30 -9.04 -0.70 11.34
CA GLY A 30 -9.00 0.76 11.29
C GLY A 30 -7.61 1.33 11.62
N ALA A 31 -6.95 0.80 12.65
CA ALA A 31 -5.61 1.22 13.04
C ALA A 31 -4.56 0.85 11.98
N LEU A 32 -4.68 -0.33 11.37
CA LEU A 32 -3.82 -0.77 10.26
C LEU A 32 -3.99 0.15 9.05
N LEU A 33 -5.23 0.35 8.59
CA LEU A 33 -5.51 1.17 7.40
C LEU A 33 -5.05 2.61 7.58
N THR A 34 -5.21 3.18 8.77
CA THR A 34 -4.71 4.54 9.10
C THR A 34 -3.18 4.64 8.95
N ARG A 35 -2.43 3.62 9.37
CA ARG A 35 -0.97 3.59 9.19
C ARG A 35 -0.59 3.47 7.72
N VAL A 36 -1.26 2.58 7.00
CA VAL A 36 -1.00 2.34 5.57
C VAL A 36 -1.33 3.56 4.74
N ASP A 37 -2.43 4.26 5.03
CA ASP A 37 -2.80 5.51 4.34
C ASP A 37 -1.71 6.57 4.50
N ARG A 38 -1.23 6.76 5.74
CA ARG A 38 -0.13 7.69 6.01
C ARG A 38 1.14 7.30 5.26
N PHE A 39 1.45 6.01 5.19
CA PHE A 39 2.59 5.53 4.42
C PHE A 39 2.44 5.90 2.95
N ILE A 40 1.31 5.56 2.30
CA ILE A 40 1.04 5.84 0.88
C ILE A 40 1.12 7.35 0.59
N ASP A 41 0.55 8.19 1.44
CA ASP A 41 0.60 9.65 1.29
C ASP A 41 2.03 10.20 1.35
N SER A 42 2.94 9.52 2.03
CA SER A 42 4.35 9.89 2.17
C SER A 42 5.32 9.06 1.32
N TRP A 43 4.81 8.15 0.48
CA TRP A 43 5.65 7.18 -0.20
C TRP A 43 6.43 7.82 -1.34
N LEU A 44 7.76 7.79 -1.21
CA LEU A 44 8.69 8.34 -2.20
C LEU A 44 9.59 7.24 -2.79
N ALA A 45 9.76 7.28 -4.11
CA ALA A 45 10.77 6.50 -4.83
C ALA A 45 11.65 7.47 -5.64
N HIS A 46 12.97 7.42 -5.43
CA HIS A 46 13.93 8.33 -6.05
C HIS A 46 13.54 9.83 -5.94
N GLY A 47 12.94 10.22 -4.81
CA GLY A 47 12.49 11.59 -4.54
C GLY A 47 11.19 12.00 -5.25
N ARG A 48 10.45 11.05 -5.85
CA ARG A 48 9.15 11.28 -6.50
C ARG A 48 8.02 10.57 -5.76
N GLU A 49 6.86 11.20 -5.70
CA GLU A 49 5.63 10.64 -5.11
C GLU A 49 5.19 9.38 -5.86
N VAL A 50 5.12 8.27 -5.13
CA VAL A 50 4.61 6.99 -5.65
C VAL A 50 3.10 7.00 -5.63
N ARG A 51 2.48 6.86 -6.80
CA ARG A 51 1.03 6.70 -6.93
C ARG A 51 0.64 5.32 -6.42
N GLY A 52 -0.11 5.25 -5.33
CA GLY A 52 -0.41 3.98 -4.66
C GLY A 52 -1.80 3.92 -4.06
N GLY A 53 -2.24 2.71 -3.75
CA GLY A 53 -3.54 2.44 -3.15
C GLY A 53 -3.51 1.18 -2.31
N ARG A 54 -4.52 1.00 -1.46
CA ARG A 54 -4.62 -0.14 -0.56
C ARG A 54 -6.04 -0.61 -0.36
N GLU A 55 -6.19 -1.91 -0.14
CA GLU A 55 -7.46 -2.56 0.16
C GLU A 55 -7.28 -3.64 1.22
N LEU A 56 -8.23 -3.77 2.14
CA LEU A 56 -8.30 -4.90 3.06
C LEU A 56 -9.44 -5.82 2.61
N ARG A 57 -9.09 -7.08 2.28
CA ARG A 57 -10.05 -8.10 1.86
C ARG A 57 -10.22 -9.16 2.93
N TYR A 58 -11.46 -9.57 3.15
CA TYR A 58 -11.84 -10.64 4.08
C TYR A 58 -11.31 -10.45 5.51
N ASP A 59 -11.14 -9.20 5.91
CA ASP A 59 -10.55 -8.77 7.19
C ASP A 59 -9.18 -9.41 7.48
N ARG A 60 -8.42 -9.80 6.44
CA ARG A 60 -7.20 -10.61 6.59
C ARG A 60 -6.08 -10.24 5.65
N PHE A 61 -6.41 -9.88 4.42
CA PHE A 61 -5.45 -9.66 3.36
C PHE A 61 -5.36 -8.17 3.08
N LEU A 62 -4.26 -7.55 3.54
CA LEU A 62 -3.93 -6.20 3.15
C LEU A 62 -3.23 -6.26 1.79
N LEU A 63 -3.87 -5.66 0.80
CA LEU A 63 -3.35 -5.44 -0.53
C LEU A 63 -2.83 -4.00 -0.57
N VAL A 64 -1.59 -3.81 -1.01
CA VAL A 64 -1.00 -2.50 -1.30
C VAL A 64 -0.49 -2.56 -2.72
N ALA A 65 -0.83 -1.58 -3.55
CA ALA A 65 -0.39 -1.53 -4.93
C ALA A 65 0.17 -0.16 -5.30
N ALA A 66 1.10 -0.15 -6.25
CA ALA A 66 1.80 1.04 -6.72
C ALA A 66 1.97 1.03 -8.24
N ASP A 67 1.72 2.18 -8.86
CA ASP A 67 1.97 2.43 -10.28
C ASP A 67 3.47 2.66 -10.52
N GLU A 68 4.19 1.57 -10.78
CA GLU A 68 5.65 1.59 -10.98
C GLU A 68 6.06 2.37 -12.23
N ALA A 69 5.24 2.35 -13.28
CA ALA A 69 5.55 2.99 -14.57
C ALA A 69 5.74 4.52 -14.43
N ALA A 70 5.14 5.12 -13.40
CA ALA A 70 5.28 6.54 -13.11
C ALA A 70 6.56 6.91 -12.33
N THR A 71 7.11 6.00 -11.50
CA THR A 71 8.12 6.37 -10.49
C THR A 71 9.35 5.47 -10.38
N GLY A 72 9.35 4.27 -10.96
CA GLY A 72 10.47 3.33 -10.83
C GLY A 72 10.69 2.92 -9.36
N VAL A 73 9.75 2.18 -8.78
CA VAL A 73 9.82 1.70 -7.39
C VAL A 73 11.05 0.80 -7.26
N SER A 74 12.08 1.24 -6.53
CA SER A 74 13.29 0.45 -6.29
C SER A 74 13.22 -0.33 -4.99
N GLY A 75 14.01 -1.42 -4.88
CA GLY A 75 14.05 -2.31 -3.72
C GLY A 75 14.15 -1.59 -2.36
N CYS A 76 14.97 -0.54 -2.25
CA CYS A 76 15.11 0.23 -1.00
C CYS A 76 13.83 0.98 -0.59
N SER A 77 12.98 1.36 -1.54
CA SER A 77 11.69 2.02 -1.25
C SER A 77 10.62 1.02 -0.81
N ILE A 78 10.79 -0.27 -1.14
CA ILE A 78 9.92 -1.37 -0.74
C ILE A 78 10.22 -1.80 0.70
N ASP A 79 11.48 -1.77 1.13
CA ASP A 79 11.88 -2.09 2.51
C ASP A 79 11.14 -1.24 3.56
N SER A 80 10.72 -0.03 3.19
CA SER A 80 9.93 0.86 4.05
C SER A 80 8.53 0.31 4.37
N LEU A 81 7.91 -0.47 3.46
CA LEU A 81 6.62 -1.14 3.72
C LEU A 81 6.74 -2.17 4.85
N PHE A 82 7.89 -2.81 5.01
CA PHE A 82 8.09 -3.86 6.01
C PHE A 82 8.38 -3.31 7.42
N HIS A 83 8.63 -2.01 7.55
CA HIS A 83 8.90 -1.33 8.84
C HIS A 83 7.72 -0.46 9.31
N THR A 84 6.58 -0.51 8.62
CA THR A 84 5.37 0.30 8.89
C THR A 84 4.45 -0.35 9.94
#